data_AF-A0A928WPH4-F1
#
_entry.id   AF-A0A928WPH4-F1
#
_cell.length_a   1.000
_cell.length_b   1.000
_cell.length_c   1.000
_cell.angle_alpha   90.00
_cell.angle_beta   90.00
_cell.angle_gamma   90.00
#
_symmetry.space_group_name_H-M   'P 1'
#
loop_
_entity.id
_entity.type
_entity.pdbx_description
1 polymer ?
#
loop_
_entity_poly.entity_id
_entity_poly.type
_entity_poly.pdbx_seq_one_letter_code
_entity_poly.pdbx_strand_id
1 'polypeptide(L)'
;MSQSTSTNEQINESKSPSATAPSQQEVAEVIAELEQYKARLTEDFTTTAKKAKLPKSMTMSQLKNHPEILKIEASLAQLRGEKAPSNG
;
A
#
# COMPACT_ATOMS: atom_id res chain seq x y z
N MET A 1 -38.14 -28.17 -27.17
CA MET A 1 -36.83 -28.72 -26.73
C MET A 1 -35.88 -28.44 -27.88
N SER A 2 -34.84 -27.62 -27.74
CA SER A 2 -33.84 -27.63 -26.67
C SER A 2 -33.29 -26.22 -26.44
N GLN A 3 -33.07 -25.88 -25.17
CA GLN A 3 -32.30 -24.70 -24.78
C GLN A 3 -30.82 -24.96 -25.13
N SER A 4 -30.18 -24.01 -25.82
CA SER A 4 -28.73 -23.95 -25.94
C SER A 4 -28.23 -22.88 -24.97
N THR A 5 -27.92 -23.29 -23.75
CA THR A 5 -27.15 -22.48 -22.81
C THR A 5 -25.70 -22.45 -23.28
N SER A 6 -25.35 -21.45 -24.10
CA SER A 6 -23.96 -21.02 -24.23
C SER A 6 -23.62 -20.13 -23.04
N THR A 7 -23.39 -20.77 -21.89
CA THR A 7 -22.67 -20.14 -20.78
C THR A 7 -21.22 -20.07 -21.21
N ASN A 8 -20.84 -18.96 -21.84
CA ASN A 8 -19.43 -18.61 -22.01
C ASN A 8 -19.02 -17.81 -20.76
N GLU A 9 -18.64 -18.54 -19.71
CA GLU A 9 -17.88 -17.99 -18.59
C GLU A 9 -16.58 -17.42 -19.15
N GLN A 10 -16.56 -16.11 -19.35
CA GLN A 10 -15.36 -15.36 -19.66
C GLN A 10 -14.53 -15.21 -18.38
N ILE A 11 -13.96 -16.32 -17.92
CA ILE A 11 -12.82 -16.32 -17.02
C ILE A 11 -11.58 -15.95 -17.84
N ASN A 12 -11.22 -14.67 -17.86
CA ASN A 12 -9.92 -14.27 -18.37
C ASN A 12 -9.23 -13.33 -17.37
N GLU A 13 -9.00 -13.86 -16.17
CA GLU A 13 -7.82 -13.53 -15.36
C GLU A 13 -6.55 -13.98 -16.09
N SER A 14 -6.24 -13.33 -17.21
CA SER A 14 -4.94 -13.43 -17.86
C SER A 14 -4.08 -12.26 -17.38
N LYS A 15 -3.61 -12.32 -16.12
CA LYS A 15 -2.47 -11.51 -15.68
C LYS A 15 -1.20 -12.13 -16.29
N SER A 16 -1.03 -11.92 -17.59
CA SER A 16 0.23 -12.16 -18.29
C SER A 16 1.17 -10.98 -18.01
N PRO A 17 2.42 -11.19 -17.57
CA PRO A 17 3.35 -10.11 -17.29
C PRO A 17 3.97 -9.64 -18.61
N SER A 18 3.16 -8.98 -19.46
CA SER A 18 3.74 -8.15 -20.51
C SER A 18 4.31 -6.92 -19.84
N ALA A 19 5.57 -6.60 -20.13
CA ALA A 19 6.32 -5.46 -19.58
C ALA A 19 5.80 -4.10 -20.12
N THR A 20 4.48 -3.90 -20.01
CA THR A 20 3.81 -2.62 -20.24
C THR A 20 3.94 -1.81 -18.97
N ALA A 21 4.29 -0.53 -19.10
CA ALA A 21 4.28 0.39 -17.95
C ALA A 21 2.91 0.32 -17.26
N PRO A 22 2.86 0.26 -15.92
CA PRO A 22 1.60 0.15 -15.19
C PRO A 22 0.68 1.32 -15.56
N SER A 23 -0.61 1.03 -15.72
CA SER A 23 -1.60 2.07 -15.96
C SER A 23 -1.72 2.99 -14.75
N GLN A 24 -2.19 4.22 -14.97
CA GLN A 24 -2.41 5.18 -13.88
C GLN A 24 -3.37 4.64 -12.81
N GLN A 25 -4.32 3.79 -13.21
CA GLN A 25 -5.28 3.19 -12.29
C GLN A 25 -4.62 2.13 -11.41
N GLU A 26 -3.78 1.27 -11.98
CA GLU A 26 -3.00 0.29 -11.21
C GLU A 26 -2.04 1.00 -10.22
N VAL A 27 -1.39 2.09 -10.63
CA VAL A 27 -0.55 2.88 -9.74
C VAL A 27 -1.37 3.50 -8.60
N ALA A 28 -2.56 4.02 -8.90
CA ALA A 28 -3.45 4.61 -7.89
C ALA A 28 -3.95 3.57 -6.87
N GLU A 29 -4.28 2.35 -7.33
CA GLU A 29 -4.68 1.24 -6.47
C GLU A 29 -3.53 0.84 -5.52
N VAL A 30 -2.31 0.69 -6.05
CA VAL A 30 -1.13 0.37 -5.24
C VAL A 30 -0.83 1.47 -4.22
N ILE A 31 -0.95 2.75 -4.61
CA ILE A 31 -0.80 3.88 -3.70
C ILE A 31 -1.82 3.78 -2.55
N ALA A 32 -3.10 3.55 -2.87
CA ALA A 32 -4.16 3.44 -1.87
C ALA A 32 -3.91 2.26 -0.89
N GLU A 33 -3.48 1.11 -1.41
CA GLU A 33 -3.12 -0.05 -0.58
C GLU A 33 -1.94 0.25 0.36
N LEU A 34 -0.89 0.90 -0.15
CA LEU A 34 0.28 1.28 0.64
C LEU A 34 -0.08 2.29 1.74
N GLU A 35 -0.94 3.27 1.45
CA GLU A 35 -1.44 4.22 2.44
C GLU A 35 -2.27 3.53 3.52
N GLN A 36 -3.16 2.63 3.12
CA GLN A 36 -3.96 1.85 4.07
C GLN A 36 -3.07 0.98 4.95
N TYR A 37 -2.03 0.36 4.38
CA TYR A 37 -1.08 -0.45 5.15
C TYR A 37 -0.29 0.41 6.16
N LYS A 38 0.19 1.59 5.75
CA LYS A 38 0.84 2.55 6.66
C LYS A 38 -0.07 2.96 7.81
N ALA A 39 -1.35 3.20 7.54
CA ALA A 39 -2.33 3.57 8.54
C ALA A 39 -2.53 2.45 9.58
N ARG A 40 -2.68 1.20 9.13
CA ARG A 40 -2.80 0.04 10.03
C ARG A 40 -1.56 -0.14 10.90
N LEU A 41 -0.36 -0.05 10.32
CA LEU A 41 0.90 -0.10 11.09
C LEU A 41 0.96 0.98 12.17
N THR A 42 0.53 2.20 11.82
CA THR A 42 0.50 3.31 12.77
C THR A 42 -0.50 3.07 13.89
N GLU A 43 -1.68 2.56 13.58
CA GLU A 43 -2.72 2.23 14.55
C GLU A 43 -2.28 1.09 15.49
N ASP A 44 -1.75 0.00 14.95
CA ASP A 44 -1.25 -1.14 15.72
C ASP A 44 -0.13 -0.72 16.66
N PHE A 45 0.82 0.08 16.15
CA PHE A 45 1.92 0.60 16.94
C PHE A 45 1.44 1.53 18.05
N THR A 46 0.56 2.49 17.73
CA THR A 46 0.03 3.44 18.73
C THR A 46 -0.81 2.74 19.79
N THR A 47 -1.60 1.74 19.41
CA THR A 47 -2.37 0.89 20.33
C THR A 47 -1.44 0.13 21.28
N THR A 48 -0.38 -0.45 20.76
CA THR A 48 0.63 -1.18 21.55
C THR A 48 1.40 -0.23 22.47
N ALA A 49 1.83 0.92 21.96
CA ALA A 49 2.52 1.94 22.75
C ALA A 49 1.64 2.47 23.88
N LYS A 50 0.34 2.67 23.64
CA LYS A 50 -0.63 3.08 24.65
C LYS A 50 -0.79 2.02 25.74
N LYS A 51 -0.88 0.74 25.38
CA LYS A 51 -0.90 -0.38 26.34
C LYS A 51 0.38 -0.44 27.19
N ALA A 52 1.52 -0.15 26.58
CA ALA A 52 2.82 -0.07 27.25
C ALA A 52 3.06 1.27 27.98
N LYS A 53 2.07 2.18 28.00
CA LYS A 53 2.15 3.52 28.62
C LYS A 53 3.32 4.37 28.12
N LEU A 54 3.72 4.19 26.85
CA LEU A 54 4.78 4.99 26.25
C LEU A 54 4.35 6.47 26.15
N PRO A 55 5.25 7.41 26.45
CA PRO A 55 4.99 8.83 26.23
C PRO A 55 4.72 9.11 24.74
N LYS A 56 3.76 10.00 24.46
CA LYS A 56 3.40 10.38 23.08
C LYS A 56 4.60 10.82 22.24
N SER A 57 5.52 11.60 22.82
CA SER A 57 6.74 12.04 22.14
C SER A 57 7.58 10.85 21.67
N MET A 58 7.80 9.86 22.52
CA MET A 58 8.55 8.65 22.18
C MET A 58 7.82 7.82 21.12
N THR A 59 6.50 7.66 21.23
CA THR A 59 5.68 6.97 20.21
C THR A 59 5.81 7.63 18.85
N MET A 60 5.73 8.96 18.77
CA MET A 60 5.87 9.70 17.51
C MET A 60 7.29 9.60 16.94
N SER A 61 8.31 9.68 17.79
CA SER A 61 9.70 9.48 17.37
C SER A 61 9.94 8.07 16.80
N GLN A 62 9.35 7.04 17.40
CA GLN A 62 9.47 5.68 16.90
C GLN A 62 8.70 5.45 15.60
N LEU A 63 7.49 6.01 15.47
CA LEU A 63 6.74 5.97 14.20
C LEU A 63 7.50 6.64 13.06
N LYS A 64 8.07 7.84 13.29
CA LYS A 64 8.85 8.57 12.29
C LYS A 64 10.08 7.77 11.82
N ASN A 65 10.68 6.97 12.69
CA ASN A 65 11.85 6.15 12.38
C ASN A 65 11.51 4.68 12.12
N HIS A 66 10.23 4.33 11.98
CA HIS A 66 9.82 2.96 11.81
C HIS A 66 10.26 2.48 10.41
N PRO A 67 11.08 1.42 10.31
CA PRO A 67 11.73 1.04 9.06
C PRO A 67 10.71 0.72 7.96
N GLU A 68 9.61 0.07 8.31
CA GLU A 68 8.57 -0.27 7.33
C GLU A 68 7.77 0.96 6.88
N ILE A 69 7.54 1.93 7.78
CA ILE A 69 6.84 3.17 7.41
C ILE A 69 7.72 3.96 6.44
N LEU A 70 9.02 4.07 6.73
CA LEU A 70 9.99 4.74 5.85
C LEU A 70 10.05 4.11 4.46
N LYS A 71 10.03 2.77 4.36
CA LYS A 71 9.98 2.09 3.06
C LYS A 71 8.69 2.40 2.31
N ILE A 72 7.54 2.37 3.00
CA ILE A 72 6.25 2.70 2.38
C ILE A 72 6.26 4.15 1.89
N GLU A 73 6.76 5.10 2.68
CA GLU A 73 6.84 6.50 2.25
C GLU A 73 7.78 6.69 1.06
N ALA A 74 8.92 5.99 1.02
CA ALA A 74 9.81 6.00 -0.13
C ALA A 74 9.11 5.44 -1.38
N SER A 75 8.41 4.30 -1.27
CA SER A 75 7.65 3.71 -2.37
C SER A 75 6.52 4.63 -2.85
N LEU A 76 5.79 5.27 -1.93
CA LEU A 76 4.75 6.25 -2.25
C LEU A 76 5.30 7.45 -3.01
N ALA A 77 6.44 7.99 -2.58
CA ALA A 77 7.10 9.10 -3.28
C ALA A 77 7.51 8.68 -4.70
N GLN A 78 8.09 7.48 -4.86
CA GLN A 78 8.45 6.94 -6.18
C GLN A 78 7.23 6.77 -7.09
N LEU A 79 6.13 6.21 -6.58
CA LEU A 79 4.91 5.99 -7.35
C LEU A 79 4.20 7.30 -7.74
N ARG A 80 4.34 8.34 -6.92
CA ARG A 80 3.82 9.69 -7.20
C ARG A 80 4.72 10.50 -8.11
N GLY A 81 5.92 10.01 -8.43
CA GLY A 81 6.93 10.78 -9.15
C GLY A 81 7.53 11.93 -8.34
N GLU A 82 7.32 11.93 -7.02
CA GLU A 82 7.98 12.86 -6.11
C GLU A 82 9.44 12.43 -5.95
N LYS A 83 10.39 13.38 -5.92
CA LYS A 83 11.73 13.05 -5.44
C LYS A 83 11.56 12.55 -4.01
N ALA A 84 11.88 11.28 -3.76
CA ALA A 84 12.01 10.74 -2.40
C ALA A 84 12.79 11.77 -1.57
N PRO A 85 12.34 12.11 -0.35
CA PRO A 85 12.99 13.15 0.45
C PRO A 85 14.45 12.79 0.58
N SER A 86 15.29 13.54 -0.15
CA SER A 86 16.73 13.49 -0.06
C SER A 86 17.07 14.01 1.32
N ASN A 87 17.17 13.12 2.31
CA ASN A 87 17.71 13.44 3.63
C ASN A 87 19.17 13.87 3.42
N GLY A 88 19.39 15.19 3.42
CA GLY A 88 20.69 15.83 3.56
C GLY A 88 21.00 16.12 5.02
#